data_AF-A0A381VHN5-F1
#
_entry.id   AF-A0A381VHN5-F1
#
_cell.length_a   1.000
_cell.length_b   1.000
_cell.length_c   1.000
_cell.angle_alpha   90.00
_cell.angle_beta   90.00
_cell.angle_gamma   90.00
#
_symmetry.space_group_name_H-M   'P 1'
#
loop_
_entity.id
_entity.type
_entity.pdbx_description
1 polymer ?
#
loop_
_entity_poly.entity_id
_entity_poly.type
_entity_poly.pdbx_seq_one_letter_code
_entity_poly.pdbx_strand_id
1 'polypeptide(L)'
;ASAAAGLAMPLLEGMGGNTQIGDLTSFFFTAGVFACIGAFRAEHVWLYASISLLGSAAVFRSLAVVAHGSDPLTMAIAGEIIMTAILILCVYLMKRENA
;
A
#
# COMPACT_ATOMS: atom_id res chain seq x y z
N ALA A 1 8.97 7.13 -14.62
CA ALA A 1 7.77 7.33 -15.46
C ALA A 1 6.79 6.15 -15.38
N SER A 2 7.22 4.91 -15.66
CA SER A 2 6.31 3.74 -15.72
C SER A 2 5.47 3.49 -14.45
N ALA A 3 6.08 3.59 -13.26
CA ALA A 3 5.35 3.39 -11.99
C ALA A 3 4.23 4.42 -11.74
N ALA A 4 4.45 5.69 -12.10
CA ALA A 4 3.46 6.75 -11.95
C ALA A 4 2.27 6.54 -12.91
N ALA A 5 2.56 6.12 -14.15
CA ALA A 5 1.54 5.75 -15.13
C ALA A 5 0.67 4.57 -14.64
N GLY A 6 1.26 3.58 -13.95
CA GLY A 6 0.52 2.48 -13.33
C GLY A 6 -0.48 2.90 -12.25
N LEU A 7 -0.28 4.07 -11.64
CA LEU A 7 -1.21 4.69 -10.70
C LEU A 7 -2.10 5.78 -11.34
N ALA A 8 -2.18 5.82 -12.67
CA ALA A 8 -2.89 6.84 -13.43
C ALA A 8 -2.48 8.28 -13.04
N MET A 9 -1.22 8.45 -12.62
CA MET A 9 -0.70 9.74 -12.17
C MET A 9 0.38 10.22 -13.15
N PRO A 10 0.17 11.33 -13.89
CA PRO A 10 1.24 11.94 -14.66
C PRO A 10 2.33 12.43 -13.70
N LEU A 11 3.59 12.39 -14.14
CA LEU A 11 4.68 12.91 -13.32
C LEU A 11 4.58 14.43 -13.30
N LEU A 12 4.40 15.02 -12.12
CA LEU A 12 4.32 16.47 -11.99
C LEU A 12 5.72 17.09 -12.10
N GLU A 13 5.79 18.33 -12.56
CA GLU A 13 7.02 19.12 -12.57
C GLU A 13 7.16 19.98 -11.31
N GLY A 14 8.40 20.42 -11.04
CA GLY A 14 8.70 21.30 -9.92
C GLY A 14 8.38 20.68 -8.55
N MET A 15 7.85 21.50 -7.64
CA MET A 15 7.55 21.08 -6.26
C MET A 15 6.49 19.98 -6.18
N GLY A 16 5.52 19.98 -7.09
CA GLY A 16 4.49 18.93 -7.17
C GLY A 16 5.09 17.55 -7.47
N GLY A 17 6.07 17.50 -8.38
CA GLY A 17 6.82 16.28 -8.66
C GLY A 17 7.66 15.81 -7.48
N ASN A 18 8.30 16.75 -6.78
CA ASN A 18 9.10 16.43 -5.59
C ASN A 18 8.28 15.77 -4.48
N THR A 19 7.11 16.33 -4.14
CA THR A 19 6.22 15.72 -3.12
C THR A 19 5.63 14.40 -3.64
N GLN A 20 5.16 14.35 -4.89
CA GLN A 20 4.61 13.13 -5.49
C GLN A 20 5.61 11.96 -5.44
N ILE A 21 6.85 12.20 -5.85
CA ILE A 21 7.90 11.19 -5.83
C ILE A 21 8.23 10.82 -4.40
N GLY A 22 8.44 11.79 -3.50
CA GLY A 22 8.78 11.53 -2.10
C GLY A 22 7.71 10.71 -1.38
N ASP A 23 6.45 11.12 -1.48
CA ASP A 23 5.33 10.50 -0.77
C ASP A 23 5.04 9.09 -1.31
N LEU A 24 4.97 8.90 -2.64
CA LEU A 24 4.68 7.58 -3.22
C LEU A 24 5.85 6.61 -3.08
N THR A 25 7.10 7.08 -3.24
CA THR A 25 8.25 6.19 -3.08
C THR A 25 8.43 5.77 -1.64
N SER A 26 8.32 6.69 -0.67
CA SER A 26 8.40 6.36 0.75
C SER A 26 7.26 5.43 1.19
N PHE A 27 6.05 5.62 0.67
CA PHE A 27 4.89 4.75 0.92
C PHE A 27 5.18 3.30 0.52
N PHE A 28 5.51 3.05 -0.75
CA PHE A 28 5.72 1.68 -1.23
C PHE A 28 7.03 1.07 -0.72
N PHE A 29 8.07 1.88 -0.55
CA PHE A 29 9.33 1.43 0.03
C PHE A 29 9.12 0.95 1.48
N THR A 30 8.45 1.74 2.31
CA THR A 30 8.17 1.37 3.70
C THR A 30 7.28 0.14 3.78
N ALA A 31 6.19 0.09 3.00
CA ALA A 31 5.31 -1.08 2.94
C ALA A 31 6.09 -2.35 2.52
N GLY A 32 6.98 -2.25 1.52
CA GLY A 32 7.80 -3.35 1.07
C GLY A 32 8.83 -3.82 2.09
N VAL A 33 9.60 -2.89 2.67
CA VAL A 33 10.65 -3.20 3.65
C VAL A 33 10.07 -3.89 4.88
N PHE A 34 8.98 -3.38 5.44
CA PHE A 34 8.35 -3.97 6.62
C PHE A 34 7.75 -5.36 6.33
N ALA A 35 7.16 -5.55 5.14
CA ALA A 35 6.69 -6.86 4.70
C ALA A 35 7.84 -7.86 4.56
N CYS A 36 8.96 -7.45 3.94
CA CYS A 36 10.16 -8.26 3.82
C CYS A 36 10.77 -8.62 5.17
N ILE A 37 10.86 -7.67 6.11
CA ILE A 37 11.36 -7.92 7.46
C ILE A 37 10.46 -8.93 8.19
N GLY A 38 9.13 -8.74 8.12
CA GLY A 38 8.18 -9.66 8.74
C GLY A 38 8.25 -11.08 8.15
N ALA A 39 8.45 -11.19 6.83
CA ALA A 39 8.65 -12.47 6.17
C ALA A 39 9.98 -13.13 6.54
N PHE A 40 11.07 -12.36 6.58
CA PHE A 40 12.41 -12.88 6.91
C PHE A 40 12.54 -13.29 8.38
N ARG A 41 11.95 -12.53 9.30
CA ARG A 41 12.00 -12.81 10.74
C ARG A 41 10.91 -13.75 11.23
N ALA A 42 9.92 -14.09 10.39
CA ALA A 42 8.69 -14.78 10.79
C ALA A 42 7.95 -14.10 11.97
N GLU A 43 8.07 -12.77 12.08
CA GLU A 43 7.50 -11.98 13.17
C GLU A 43 6.34 -11.13 12.64
N HIS A 44 5.11 -11.48 13.03
CA HIS A 44 3.90 -10.83 12.52
C HIS A 44 3.81 -9.33 12.85
N VAL A 45 4.53 -8.84 13.87
CA VAL A 45 4.50 -7.43 14.31
C VAL A 45 4.96 -6.49 13.20
N TRP A 46 5.92 -6.91 12.39
CA TRP A 46 6.44 -6.09 11.28
C TRP A 46 5.44 -5.92 10.14
N LEU A 47 4.48 -6.84 9.98
CA LEU A 47 3.51 -6.78 8.89
C LEU A 47 2.44 -5.69 9.10
N TYR A 48 2.22 -5.22 10.33
CA TYR A 48 1.18 -4.24 10.62
C TYR A 48 1.42 -2.88 9.94
N ALA A 49 2.68 -2.47 9.76
CA ALA A 49 2.98 -1.24 9.03
C ALA A 49 2.55 -1.34 7.56
N SER A 50 2.86 -2.44 6.89
CA SER A 50 2.47 -2.70 5.50
C SER A 50 0.95 -2.84 5.36
N ILE A 51 0.30 -3.53 6.30
CA ILE A 51 -1.17 -3.63 6.38
C ILE A 51 -1.80 -2.25 6.52
N SER A 52 -1.28 -1.42 7.42
CA SER A 52 -1.78 -0.07 7.65
C SER A 52 -1.65 0.80 6.40
N LEU A 53 -0.47 0.79 5.76
CA LEU A 53 -0.24 1.60 4.55
C LEU A 53 -1.17 1.17 3.41
N LEU A 54 -1.15 -0.10 3.00
CA LEU A 54 -1.96 -0.59 1.88
C LEU A 54 -3.47 -0.53 2.17
N GLY A 55 -3.89 -0.90 3.39
CA GLY A 55 -5.27 -0.85 3.80
C GLY A 55 -5.80 0.59 3.82
N SER A 56 -5.03 1.53 4.38
CA SER A 56 -5.41 2.94 4.37
C SER A 56 -5.48 3.52 2.96
N ALA A 57 -4.58 3.11 2.06
CA ALA A 57 -4.56 3.56 0.68
C ALA A 57 -5.81 3.10 -0.10
N ALA A 58 -6.29 1.87 0.11
CA ALA A 58 -7.55 1.41 -0.43
C ALA A 58 -8.73 2.24 0.11
N VAL A 59 -8.78 2.45 1.44
CA VAL A 59 -9.85 3.22 2.11
C VAL A 59 -9.90 4.65 1.57
N PHE A 60 -8.78 5.35 1.53
CA PHE A 60 -8.75 6.75 1.10
C PHE A 60 -8.98 6.92 -0.40
N ARG A 61 -8.56 5.96 -1.25
CA ARG A 61 -8.95 5.97 -2.67
C ARG A 61 -10.45 5.71 -2.86
N SER A 62 -11.04 4.76 -2.14
CA SER A 62 -12.48 4.56 -2.17
C SER A 62 -13.24 5.80 -1.67
N LEU A 63 -12.73 6.46 -0.64
CA LEU A 63 -13.27 7.72 -0.15
C LEU A 63 -13.18 8.83 -1.21
N ALA A 64 -12.08 8.92 -1.96
CA ALA A 64 -11.94 9.88 -3.05
C ALA A 64 -13.03 9.70 -4.13
N VAL A 65 -13.34 8.45 -4.48
CA VAL A 65 -14.42 8.12 -5.43
C VAL A 65 -15.78 8.59 -4.89
N VAL A 66 -16.11 8.26 -3.64
CA VAL A 66 -17.43 8.54 -3.06
C VAL A 66 -17.61 10.01 -2.70
N ALA A 67 -16.59 10.65 -2.12
CA ALA A 67 -16.69 12.00 -1.55
C ALA A 67 -16.25 13.11 -2.52
N HIS A 68 -15.34 12.82 -3.45
CA HIS A 68 -14.81 13.82 -4.38
C HIS A 68 -15.17 13.53 -5.85
N GLY A 69 -15.93 12.46 -6.12
CA GLY A 69 -16.39 12.11 -7.47
C GLY A 69 -15.26 11.75 -8.42
N SER A 70 -14.09 11.31 -7.89
CA SER A 70 -12.95 10.92 -8.72
C SER A 70 -13.22 9.59 -9.44
N ASP A 71 -12.61 9.41 -10.60
CA ASP A 71 -12.66 8.12 -11.30
C ASP A 71 -12.06 7.00 -10.43
N PRO A 72 -12.72 5.83 -10.35
CA PRO A 72 -12.21 4.72 -9.57
C PRO A 72 -10.96 4.12 -10.23
N LEU A 73 -9.84 4.18 -9.51
CA LEU A 73 -8.61 3.49 -9.89
C LEU A 73 -8.68 2.01 -9.50
N THR A 74 -9.62 1.28 -10.11
CA THR A 74 -10.07 -0.05 -9.68
C THR A 74 -8.94 -1.06 -9.56
N MET A 75 -7.96 -1.03 -10.48
CA MET A 75 -6.79 -1.92 -10.44
C MET A 75 -5.92 -1.69 -9.20
N ALA A 76 -5.70 -0.43 -8.82
CA ALA A 76 -4.91 -0.09 -7.65
C ALA A 76 -5.66 -0.46 -6.36
N ILE A 77 -6.95 -0.08 -6.26
CA ILE A 77 -7.80 -0.40 -5.10
C ILE A 77 -7.88 -1.92 -4.90
N ALA A 78 -8.12 -2.68 -5.97
CA ALA A 78 -8.17 -4.14 -5.90
C ALA A 78 -6.82 -4.73 -5.45
N GLY A 79 -5.70 -4.25 -6.00
CA GLY A 79 -4.37 -4.68 -5.58
C GLY A 79 -4.10 -4.40 -4.10
N GLU A 80 -4.50 -3.24 -3.60
CA GLU A 80 -4.34 -2.85 -2.19
C GLU A 80 -5.18 -3.72 -1.25
N ILE A 81 -6.43 -4.01 -1.61
CA ILE A 81 -7.31 -4.90 -0.85
C ILE A 81 -6.74 -6.32 -0.82
N ILE A 82 -6.35 -6.87 -1.98
CA ILE A 82 -5.80 -8.22 -2.10
C ILE A 82 -4.52 -8.35 -1.27
N MET A 83 -3.57 -7.42 -1.42
CA MET A 83 -2.32 -7.46 -0.68
C MET A 83 -2.54 -7.30 0.82
N THR A 84 -3.45 -6.42 1.23
CA THR A 84 -3.81 -6.26 2.64
C THR A 84 -4.41 -7.55 3.21
N ALA A 85 -5.31 -8.20 2.47
CA ALA A 85 -5.89 -9.49 2.87
C ALA A 85 -4.83 -10.60 2.98
N ILE A 86 -3.89 -10.67 2.05
CA ILE A 86 -2.76 -11.62 2.09
C ILE A 86 -1.91 -11.37 3.34
N LEU A 87 -1.56 -10.12 3.64
CA LEU A 87 -0.74 -9.80 4.82
C LEU A 87 -1.47 -10.11 6.12
N ILE A 88 -2.78 -9.87 6.21
CA ILE A 88 -3.61 -10.27 7.36
C ILE A 88 -3.63 -11.80 7.50
N LEU A 89 -3.75 -12.53 6.39
CA LEU A 89 -3.67 -13.98 6.40
C LEU A 89 -2.30 -14.47 6.89
N CYS A 90 -1.20 -13.84 6.46
CA CYS A 90 0.14 -14.14 6.97
C CYS A 90 0.23 -13.92 8.48
N VAL A 91 -0.29 -12.80 9.01
CA VAL A 91 -0.35 -12.56 10.47
C VAL A 91 -1.12 -13.67 11.18
N TYR A 92 -2.26 -14.09 10.63
CA TYR A 92 -3.07 -15.17 11.19
C TYR A 92 -2.32 -16.51 11.21
N LEU A 93 -1.66 -16.88 10.11
CA LEU A 93 -0.89 -18.12 10.00
C LEU A 93 0.31 -18.13 10.97
N MET A 94 1.08 -17.03 11.03
CA MET A 94 2.21 -16.91 11.96
C MET A 94 1.78 -17.02 13.43
N LYS A 95 0.63 -16.42 13.79
CA LYS A 95 0.08 -16.54 15.15
C LYS A 95 -0.37 -17.96 15.49
N ARG A 96 -0.86 -18.70 14.51
CA ARG A 96 -1.27 -20.10 14.70
C ARG A 96 -0.11 -21.06 14.85
N GLU A 97 1.00 -20.81 14.16
CA GLU A 97 2.21 -21.62 14.29
C GLU A 97 2.88 -21.43 15.67
N ASN A 98 2.75 -20.25 16.24
CA ASN A 98 3.32 -19.89 17.55
C ASN A 98 2.42 -20.24 18.76
N ALA A 99 1.24 -20.84 18.54
CA ALA A 99 0.25 -21.18 19.57
C ALA A 99 0.27 -22.69 19.87
#